data_AF-A0A3P9CCW6-F1
#
_entry.id   AF-A0A3P9CCW6-F1
#
_cell.length_a   1.000
_cell.length_b   1.000
_cell.length_c   1.000
_cell.angle_alpha   90.00
_cell.angle_beta   90.00
_cell.angle_gamma   90.00
#
_symmetry.space_group_name_H-M   'P 1'
#
loop_
_entity.id
_entity.type
_entity.pdbx_description
1 polymer ?
#
loop_
_entity_poly.entity_id
_entity_poly.type
_entity_poly.pdbx_seq_one_letter_code
_entity_poly.pdbx_strand_id
1 'polypeptide(L)'
;MCEEQTVSLVDVLEEDEELEEEASAVLAGSDSDHCSYPQGYVKRQALYACNTCTPKGSEAAGICLACSYKCHEGHDLFELYTKRNFRCDCGNGKFSELQCKLHPDKDEVNSLNKYSQNFFGVYCTCGRPYPDPEDQVEDEMIQCVVCEDWLHGRHLGCVVPDCVELQEMICESCMKTHSFLWTYASHLAVPGGAAEVKEETAKEPTIPIKEEEVDDAIEPSCKRSHEEVEPRCRLKELQVIGQKRVQSGAVFWPSPWRSKLCSCRICQLRLLEAGLSFLLDESDTVLAYENKGKNSEQRRQEDDPLMSALDNLNHVQQLEIIHGYNDMKTELKDFLQRFAAEGKVVTSDDIRQFFEQQSRKRRRVDAGEFYCT
;
A
#
# COMPACT_ATOMS: atom_id res chain seq x y z
N MET A 1 -11.69 20.48 -32.58
CA MET A 1 -10.55 19.66 -33.02
C MET A 1 -9.94 19.14 -31.74
N CYS A 2 -10.22 17.90 -31.37
CA CYS A 2 -9.54 17.26 -30.26
C CYS A 2 -8.20 16.80 -30.82
N GLU A 3 -7.09 17.31 -30.29
CA GLU A 3 -5.77 16.79 -30.61
C GLU A 3 -5.77 15.31 -30.19
N GLU A 4 -5.62 14.39 -31.14
CA GLU A 4 -5.38 12.99 -30.82
C GLU A 4 -4.00 12.92 -30.17
N GLN A 5 -3.99 12.78 -28.84
CA GLN A 5 -2.76 12.57 -28.08
C GLN A 5 -2.15 11.25 -28.54
N THR A 6 -1.08 11.34 -29.35
CA THR A 6 -0.30 10.18 -29.79
C THR A 6 0.52 9.69 -28.61
N VAL A 7 0.21 8.49 -28.10
CA VAL A 7 0.95 7.83 -27.02
C VAL A 7 2.01 6.93 -27.67
N SER A 8 3.27 7.05 -27.25
CA SER A 8 4.33 6.16 -27.71
C SER A 8 4.12 4.74 -27.15
N LEU A 9 4.61 3.71 -27.84
CA LEU A 9 4.73 2.38 -27.26
C LEU A 9 5.61 2.41 -26.01
N VAL A 10 6.62 3.28 -25.98
CA VAL A 10 7.46 3.49 -24.79
C VAL A 10 6.59 4.02 -23.65
N ASP A 11 5.79 5.07 -23.88
CA ASP A 11 4.89 5.62 -22.86
C ASP A 11 3.87 4.57 -22.35
N VAL A 12 3.39 3.66 -23.20
CA VAL A 12 2.49 2.57 -22.77
C VAL A 12 3.23 1.53 -21.93
N LEU A 13 4.46 1.18 -22.31
CA LEU A 13 5.28 0.25 -21.54
C LEU A 13 5.69 0.84 -20.20
N GLU A 14 6.01 2.13 -20.16
CA GLU A 14 6.27 2.88 -18.93
C GLU A 14 5.01 2.94 -18.04
N GLU A 15 3.83 3.22 -18.61
CA GLU A 15 2.55 3.18 -17.87
C GLU A 15 2.23 1.78 -17.34
N ASP A 16 2.40 0.73 -18.15
CA ASP A 16 2.21 -0.66 -17.72
C ASP A 16 3.23 -1.05 -16.62
N GLU A 17 4.48 -0.62 -16.74
CA GLU A 17 5.54 -0.84 -15.74
C GLU A 17 5.24 -0.13 -14.42
N GLU A 18 4.77 1.12 -14.46
CA GLU A 18 4.32 1.87 -13.29
C GLU A 18 3.14 1.16 -12.58
N LEU A 19 2.15 0.70 -13.34
CA LEU A 19 1.01 -0.06 -12.82
C LEU A 19 1.43 -1.40 -12.19
N GLU A 20 2.37 -2.12 -12.80
CA GLU A 20 2.93 -3.36 -12.27
C GLU A 20 3.74 -3.12 -10.99
N GLU A 21 4.51 -2.03 -10.92
CA GLU A 21 5.26 -1.65 -9.72
C GLU A 21 4.32 -1.32 -8.56
N GLU A 22 3.24 -0.55 -8.82
CA GLU A 22 2.19 -0.25 -7.84
C GLU A 22 1.51 -1.53 -7.34
N ALA A 23 1.05 -2.39 -8.25
CA ALA A 23 0.42 -3.66 -7.89
C ALA A 23 1.37 -4.54 -7.05
N SER A 24 2.67 -4.56 -7.41
CA SER A 24 3.69 -5.29 -6.67
C SER A 24 3.90 -4.74 -5.28
N ALA A 25 3.90 -3.42 -5.11
CA ALA A 25 3.97 -2.79 -3.79
C ALA A 25 2.77 -3.19 -2.91
N VAL A 26 1.55 -3.09 -3.43
CA VAL A 26 0.33 -3.41 -2.69
C VAL A 26 0.21 -4.89 -2.33
N LEU A 27 0.64 -5.79 -3.23
CA LEU A 27 0.49 -7.23 -3.05
C LEU A 27 1.70 -7.86 -2.36
N ALA A 28 2.86 -7.20 -2.36
CA ALA A 28 4.14 -7.63 -1.76
C ALA A 28 4.53 -9.09 -1.99
N GLY A 29 4.26 -9.61 -3.19
CA GLY A 29 4.51 -11.01 -3.52
C GLY A 29 3.57 -11.99 -2.79
N SER A 30 2.35 -11.54 -2.45
CA SER A 30 1.27 -12.45 -2.07
C SER A 30 1.10 -13.51 -3.16
N ASP A 31 0.99 -14.77 -2.74
CA ASP A 31 0.85 -15.89 -3.66
C ASP A 31 -0.55 -15.83 -4.30
N SER A 32 -0.60 -15.84 -5.64
CA SER A 32 -1.82 -15.80 -6.44
C SER A 32 -2.38 -17.20 -6.75
N ASP A 33 -1.62 -18.26 -6.49
CA ASP A 33 -1.98 -19.63 -6.82
C ASP A 33 -2.23 -20.50 -5.57
N HIS A 34 -1.58 -20.21 -4.45
CA HIS A 34 -1.71 -20.98 -3.21
C HIS A 34 -2.41 -20.17 -2.11
N CYS A 35 -3.40 -20.79 -1.46
CA CYS A 35 -4.04 -20.20 -0.29
C CYS A 35 -3.01 -19.99 0.84
N SER A 36 -3.05 -18.83 1.50
CA SER A 36 -2.12 -18.52 2.60
C SER A 36 -2.45 -19.25 3.92
N TYR A 37 -3.60 -19.93 4.02
CA TYR A 37 -4.04 -20.61 5.24
C TYR A 37 -3.01 -21.58 5.87
N PRO A 38 -2.27 -22.41 5.11
CA PRO A 38 -1.26 -23.33 5.65
C PRO A 38 -0.06 -22.62 6.25
N GLN A 39 0.18 -21.37 5.86
CA GLN A 39 1.26 -20.53 6.39
C GLN A 39 0.94 -20.01 7.80
N GLY A 40 -0.27 -20.29 8.31
CA GLY A 40 -0.73 -19.86 9.62
C GLY A 40 -1.10 -18.37 9.63
N TYR A 41 -0.76 -17.69 10.72
CA TYR A 41 -0.96 -16.25 10.85
C TYR A 41 0.22 -15.53 10.22
N VAL A 42 0.05 -15.12 8.96
CA VAL A 42 1.09 -14.45 8.19
C VAL A 42 1.30 -13.05 8.76
N LYS A 43 2.58 -12.66 8.91
CA LYS A 43 2.97 -11.38 9.50
C LYS A 43 2.25 -10.20 8.84
N ARG A 44 2.26 -10.14 7.50
CA ARG A 44 1.50 -9.21 6.68
C ARG A 44 1.13 -9.86 5.35
N GLN A 45 -0.10 -9.66 4.88
CA GLN A 45 -0.56 -10.10 3.55
C GLN A 45 -1.71 -9.20 3.07
N ALA A 46 -1.85 -9.05 1.76
CA ALA A 46 -3.00 -8.41 1.15
C ALA A 46 -4.26 -9.26 1.40
N LEU A 47 -5.33 -8.60 1.85
CA LEU A 47 -6.59 -9.24 2.19
C LEU A 47 -7.77 -8.61 1.46
N TYR A 48 -8.80 -9.43 1.28
CA TYR A 48 -10.06 -9.05 0.69
C TYR A 48 -11.19 -9.50 1.62
N ALA A 49 -12.29 -8.74 1.65
CA ALA A 49 -13.56 -9.19 2.22
C ALA A 49 -14.55 -9.42 1.10
N CYS A 50 -15.35 -10.48 1.19
CA CYS A 50 -16.32 -10.83 0.16
C CYS A 50 -17.74 -10.48 0.60
N ASN A 51 -18.29 -9.37 0.10
CA ASN A 51 -19.64 -8.94 0.44
C ASN A 51 -20.71 -9.92 -0.02
N THR A 52 -20.48 -10.63 -1.14
CA THR A 52 -21.38 -11.67 -1.64
C THR A 52 -21.49 -12.86 -0.66
N CYS A 53 -20.38 -13.29 -0.05
CA CYS A 53 -20.35 -14.45 0.84
C CYS A 53 -20.60 -14.09 2.31
N THR A 54 -20.08 -12.95 2.75
CA THR A 54 -20.22 -12.44 4.12
C THR A 54 -20.79 -11.03 4.09
N PRO A 55 -22.08 -10.88 3.73
CA PRO A 55 -22.74 -9.57 3.68
C PRO A 55 -22.89 -8.96 5.08
N LYS A 56 -23.20 -7.67 5.14
CA LYS A 56 -23.44 -6.96 6.41
C LYS A 56 -24.49 -7.69 7.27
N GLY A 57 -24.12 -7.99 8.52
CA GLY A 57 -24.94 -8.75 9.46
C GLY A 57 -24.53 -10.23 9.60
N SER A 58 -23.67 -10.73 8.72
CA SER A 58 -22.96 -12.01 8.90
C SER A 58 -21.66 -11.83 9.69
N GLU A 59 -20.97 -12.93 9.98
CA GLU A 59 -19.64 -12.88 10.58
C GLU A 59 -18.60 -12.34 9.59
N ALA A 60 -17.80 -11.38 10.01
CA ALA A 60 -16.72 -10.83 9.18
C ALA A 60 -15.68 -11.92 8.84
N ALA A 61 -15.27 -11.98 7.58
CA ALA A 61 -14.26 -12.92 7.10
C ALA A 61 -13.28 -12.22 6.13
N GLY A 62 -12.01 -12.59 6.20
CA GLY A 62 -10.98 -12.13 5.27
C GLY A 62 -10.40 -13.27 4.45
N ILE A 63 -10.22 -13.04 3.15
CA ILE A 63 -9.64 -14.01 2.22
C ILE A 63 -8.33 -13.48 1.65
N CYS A 64 -7.39 -14.38 1.35
CA CYS A 64 -6.11 -14.02 0.73
C CYS A 64 -6.25 -13.84 -0.79
N LEU A 65 -5.21 -13.28 -1.41
CA LEU A 65 -5.13 -13.04 -2.87
C LEU A 65 -5.47 -14.27 -3.71
N ALA A 66 -4.82 -15.42 -3.51
CA ALA A 66 -5.16 -16.62 -4.29
C ALA A 66 -6.65 -17.03 -4.19
N CYS A 67 -7.28 -16.83 -3.03
CA CYS A 67 -8.68 -17.15 -2.84
C CYS A 67 -9.60 -16.14 -3.53
N SER A 68 -9.24 -14.85 -3.59
CA SER A 68 -10.04 -13.86 -4.32
C SER A 68 -10.13 -14.24 -5.79
N TYR A 69 -9.03 -14.68 -6.41
CA TYR A 69 -9.01 -15.10 -7.80
C TYR A 69 -9.65 -16.46 -8.07
N LYS A 70 -9.38 -17.49 -7.26
CA LYS A 70 -9.79 -18.86 -7.60
C LYS A 70 -11.16 -19.26 -7.02
N CYS A 71 -11.51 -18.72 -5.86
CA CYS A 71 -12.71 -19.10 -5.11
C CYS A 71 -13.82 -18.05 -5.18
N HIS A 72 -13.46 -16.77 -5.29
CA HIS A 72 -14.39 -15.64 -5.25
C HIS A 72 -14.37 -14.80 -6.55
N GLU A 73 -13.98 -15.42 -7.66
CA GLU A 73 -14.06 -14.81 -8.99
C GLU A 73 -15.49 -14.37 -9.30
N GLY A 74 -15.66 -13.11 -9.69
CA GLY A 74 -16.97 -12.54 -10.01
C GLY A 74 -17.85 -12.20 -8.80
N HIS A 75 -17.35 -12.33 -7.57
CA HIS A 75 -18.04 -11.82 -6.37
C HIS A 75 -17.74 -10.33 -6.15
N ASP A 76 -18.58 -9.68 -5.34
CA ASP A 76 -18.34 -8.33 -4.84
C ASP A 76 -17.31 -8.37 -3.71
N LEU A 77 -16.13 -7.80 -3.95
CA LEU A 77 -14.96 -7.84 -3.06
C LEU A 77 -14.55 -6.44 -2.63
N PHE A 78 -14.25 -6.28 -1.35
CA PHE A 78 -13.58 -5.11 -0.81
C PHE A 78 -12.09 -5.42 -0.62
N GLU A 79 -11.23 -4.64 -1.23
CA GLU A 79 -9.79 -4.72 -1.01
C GLU A 79 -9.44 -4.03 0.32
N LEU A 80 -8.83 -4.78 1.25
CA LEU A 80 -8.56 -4.30 2.61
C LEU A 80 -7.10 -3.89 2.81
N TYR A 81 -6.29 -3.98 1.75
CA TYR A 81 -4.85 -3.82 1.77
C TYR A 81 -4.15 -4.83 2.68
N THR A 82 -2.88 -4.57 3.01
CA THR A 82 -2.12 -5.43 3.91
C THR A 82 -2.61 -5.36 5.37
N LYS A 83 -2.82 -6.53 5.99
CA LYS A 83 -3.17 -6.67 7.43
C LYS A 83 -2.19 -7.55 8.17
N ARG A 84 -1.99 -7.31 9.47
CA ARG A 84 -1.03 -8.06 10.29
C ARG A 84 -1.62 -9.33 10.91
N ASN A 85 -0.78 -10.37 10.99
CA ASN A 85 -1.06 -11.62 11.73
C ASN A 85 -2.44 -12.20 11.41
N PHE A 86 -2.76 -12.30 10.11
CA PHE A 86 -4.06 -12.78 9.65
C PHE A 86 -3.91 -14.14 8.97
N ARG A 87 -4.91 -15.00 9.13
CA ARG A 87 -5.00 -16.31 8.48
C ARG A 87 -6.26 -16.39 7.62
N CYS A 88 -6.13 -16.83 6.38
CA CYS A 88 -7.22 -16.79 5.39
C CYS A 88 -8.46 -17.59 5.82
N ASP A 89 -9.62 -16.92 5.94
CA ASP A 89 -10.88 -17.52 6.34
C ASP A 89 -11.61 -18.28 5.22
N CYS A 90 -11.21 -18.12 3.95
CA CYS A 90 -11.95 -18.66 2.79
C CYS A 90 -12.42 -20.10 3.02
N GLY A 91 -13.74 -20.33 3.02
CA GLY A 91 -14.36 -21.64 3.16
C GLY A 91 -14.27 -22.31 4.54
N ASN A 92 -13.91 -21.58 5.61
CA ASN A 92 -14.11 -22.06 6.98
C ASN A 92 -15.58 -21.91 7.42
N GLY A 93 -15.86 -22.11 8.71
CA GLY A 93 -17.22 -22.10 9.27
C GLY A 93 -18.00 -20.79 9.09
N LYS A 94 -17.33 -19.70 8.68
CA LYS A 94 -17.97 -18.41 8.36
C LYS A 94 -18.66 -18.39 7.00
N PHE A 95 -18.39 -19.38 6.15
CA PHE A 95 -18.96 -19.49 4.81
C PHE A 95 -20.00 -20.61 4.80
N SER A 96 -21.24 -20.27 4.44
CA SER A 96 -22.37 -21.22 4.47
C SER A 96 -22.33 -22.25 3.34
N GLU A 97 -22.03 -21.81 2.11
CA GLU A 97 -22.15 -22.65 0.91
C GLU A 97 -20.83 -22.79 0.13
N LEU A 98 -19.78 -22.08 0.55
CA LEU A 98 -18.52 -22.01 -0.19
C LEU A 98 -17.42 -22.74 0.56
N GLN A 99 -16.76 -23.69 -0.11
CA GLN A 99 -15.52 -24.31 0.35
C GLN A 99 -14.33 -23.78 -0.45
N CYS A 100 -13.17 -23.70 0.21
CA CYS A 100 -11.95 -23.24 -0.45
C CYS A 100 -11.45 -24.31 -1.45
N LYS A 101 -11.35 -23.94 -2.73
CA LYS A 101 -10.83 -24.83 -3.78
C LYS A 101 -9.33 -25.14 -3.64
N LEU A 102 -8.59 -24.25 -2.96
CA LEU A 102 -7.13 -24.33 -2.82
C LEU A 102 -6.68 -25.02 -1.53
N HIS A 103 -7.48 -24.92 -0.46
CA HIS A 103 -7.20 -25.57 0.81
C HIS A 103 -8.51 -25.87 1.56
N PRO A 104 -9.16 -27.02 1.27
CA PRO A 104 -10.47 -27.35 1.84
C PRO A 104 -10.45 -27.58 3.36
N ASP A 105 -9.37 -28.17 3.87
CA ASP A 105 -9.28 -28.58 5.27
C ASP A 105 -8.90 -27.39 6.16
N LYS A 106 -9.89 -26.77 6.81
CA LYS A 106 -9.67 -25.63 7.70
C LYS A 106 -10.36 -25.82 9.05
N ASP A 107 -9.74 -25.26 10.08
CA ASP A 107 -10.36 -24.99 11.38
C ASP A 107 -11.63 -24.16 11.17
N GLU A 108 -12.64 -24.41 12.01
CA GLU A 108 -13.95 -23.73 11.94
C GLU A 108 -13.80 -22.20 12.03
N VAL A 109 -12.91 -21.73 12.90
CA VAL A 109 -12.65 -20.31 13.14
C VAL A 109 -11.16 -20.04 13.36
N ASN A 110 -10.69 -18.88 12.88
CA ASN A 110 -9.35 -18.37 13.14
C ASN A 110 -9.37 -17.38 14.32
N SER A 111 -9.14 -17.88 15.54
CA SER A 111 -9.37 -17.12 16.77
C SER A 111 -8.47 -15.90 17.00
N LEU A 112 -7.34 -15.77 16.28
CA LEU A 112 -6.44 -14.61 16.40
C LEU A 112 -6.68 -13.54 15.33
N ASN A 113 -7.54 -13.81 14.34
CA ASN A 113 -7.90 -12.82 13.33
C ASN A 113 -8.64 -11.65 13.99
N LYS A 114 -8.34 -10.43 13.51
CA LYS A 114 -9.01 -9.20 13.94
C LYS A 114 -9.81 -8.64 12.78
N TYR A 115 -11.02 -8.21 13.09
CA TYR A 115 -11.97 -7.70 12.11
C TYR A 115 -12.43 -6.31 12.52
N SER A 116 -12.41 -5.40 11.57
CA SER A 116 -12.94 -4.04 11.70
C SER A 116 -14.14 -3.86 10.78
N GLN A 117 -14.72 -2.66 10.80
CA GLN A 117 -15.85 -2.30 9.94
C GLN A 117 -15.55 -2.40 8.43
N ASN A 118 -14.27 -2.32 8.05
CA ASN A 118 -13.75 -2.39 6.68
C ASN A 118 -14.14 -3.70 6.00
N PHE A 119 -14.28 -4.79 6.77
CA PHE A 119 -14.72 -6.10 6.26
C PHE A 119 -16.17 -6.09 5.76
N PHE A 120 -16.91 -5.00 5.99
CA PHE A 120 -18.26 -4.77 5.49
C PHE A 120 -18.33 -3.56 4.54
N GLY A 121 -17.20 -3.12 4.00
CA GLY A 121 -17.13 -2.05 3.01
C GLY A 121 -17.48 -0.67 3.56
N VAL A 122 -17.35 -0.46 4.87
CA VAL A 122 -17.52 0.86 5.50
C VAL A 122 -16.27 1.23 6.27
N TYR A 123 -15.97 2.53 6.29
CA TYR A 123 -14.67 3.03 6.69
C TYR A 123 -14.81 4.30 7.53
N CYS A 124 -13.72 4.64 8.22
CA CYS A 124 -13.58 5.85 9.01
C CYS A 124 -14.61 5.93 10.16
N THR A 125 -14.47 6.94 11.02
CA THR A 125 -15.45 7.25 12.06
C THR A 125 -16.83 7.66 11.52
N CYS A 126 -16.95 7.97 10.23
CA CYS A 126 -18.22 8.31 9.59
C CYS A 126 -19.03 7.08 9.14
N GLY A 127 -18.42 5.88 9.07
CA GLY A 127 -19.10 4.64 8.70
C GLY A 127 -19.63 4.63 7.26
N ARG A 128 -18.94 5.35 6.36
CA ARG A 128 -19.33 5.48 4.95
C ARG A 128 -18.56 4.51 4.05
N PRO A 129 -19.11 4.11 2.89
CA PRO A 129 -18.38 3.31 1.92
C PRO A 129 -17.23 4.10 1.28
N TYR A 130 -16.35 3.39 0.57
CA TYR A 130 -15.32 4.01 -0.25
C TYR A 130 -15.13 3.18 -1.54
N PRO A 131 -15.16 3.81 -2.73
CA PRO A 131 -15.54 5.21 -2.97
C PRO A 131 -17.01 5.46 -2.58
N ASP A 132 -17.32 6.63 -2.04
CA ASP A 132 -18.69 7.02 -1.64
C ASP A 132 -19.38 7.76 -2.80
N PRO A 133 -20.39 7.17 -3.48
CA PRO A 133 -21.07 7.83 -4.59
C PRO A 133 -21.83 9.10 -4.18
N GLU A 134 -22.14 9.25 -2.89
CA GLU A 134 -22.84 10.42 -2.35
C GLU A 134 -21.87 11.51 -1.88
N ASP A 135 -20.57 11.25 -1.88
CA ASP A 135 -19.54 12.21 -1.47
C ASP A 135 -18.82 12.76 -2.68
N GLN A 136 -18.95 14.07 -2.89
CA GLN A 136 -18.29 14.78 -3.99
C GLN A 136 -16.91 15.32 -3.59
N VAL A 137 -16.52 15.15 -2.33
CA VAL A 137 -15.22 15.60 -1.84
C VAL A 137 -14.23 14.44 -1.94
N GLU A 138 -13.36 14.52 -2.94
CA GLU A 138 -12.18 13.68 -3.04
C GLU A 138 -11.36 13.78 -1.76
N ASP A 139 -10.95 12.64 -1.23
CA ASP A 139 -10.21 12.54 0.02
C ASP A 139 -9.31 11.31 -0.02
N GLU A 140 -8.12 11.48 0.51
CA GLU A 140 -7.15 10.42 0.68
C GLU A 140 -7.49 9.67 1.96
N MET A 141 -7.63 8.34 1.85
CA MET A 141 -7.78 7.48 3.01
C MET A 141 -6.41 7.12 3.57
N ILE A 142 -6.26 7.21 4.90
CA ILE A 142 -5.01 6.92 5.58
C ILE A 142 -5.25 5.81 6.60
N GLN A 143 -4.44 4.75 6.54
CA GLN A 143 -4.56 3.62 7.45
C GLN A 143 -3.91 3.91 8.81
N CYS A 144 -4.64 3.66 9.89
CA CYS A 144 -4.06 3.69 11.24
C CYS A 144 -3.19 2.45 11.49
N VAL A 145 -1.92 2.63 11.85
CA VAL A 145 -1.00 1.49 12.04
C VAL A 145 -1.33 0.62 13.26
N VAL A 146 -2.15 1.10 14.20
CA VAL A 146 -2.54 0.34 15.39
C VAL A 146 -3.74 -0.56 15.12
N CYS A 147 -4.87 0.03 14.73
CA CYS A 147 -6.13 -0.68 14.50
C CYS A 147 -6.31 -1.19 13.06
N GLU A 148 -5.46 -0.76 12.13
CA GLU A 148 -5.56 -1.04 10.69
C GLU A 148 -6.93 -0.67 10.09
N ASP A 149 -7.61 0.31 10.68
CA ASP A 149 -8.77 0.94 10.05
C ASP A 149 -8.30 2.08 9.14
N TRP A 150 -9.07 2.34 8.09
CA TRP A 150 -8.85 3.39 7.11
C TRP A 150 -9.71 4.60 7.48
N LEU A 151 -9.09 5.78 7.52
CA LEU A 151 -9.76 7.02 7.91
C LEU A 151 -9.56 8.08 6.83
N HIS A 152 -10.63 8.83 6.58
CA HIS A 152 -10.62 10.03 5.76
C HIS A 152 -9.70 11.08 6.38
N GLY A 153 -8.85 11.75 5.58
CA GLY A 153 -7.93 12.78 6.04
C GLY A 153 -8.64 13.89 6.83
N ARG A 154 -9.79 14.35 6.32
CA ARG A 154 -10.61 15.41 6.97
C ARG A 154 -11.22 15.00 8.32
N HIS A 155 -11.31 13.69 8.61
CA HIS A 155 -11.85 13.17 9.87
C HIS A 155 -10.78 12.81 10.90
N LEU A 156 -9.50 13.09 10.61
CA LEU A 156 -8.39 12.83 11.54
C LEU A 156 -8.29 13.85 12.68
N GLY A 157 -8.96 15.01 12.57
CA GLY A 157 -8.89 16.06 13.58
C GLY A 157 -7.53 16.75 13.66
N CYS A 158 -6.73 16.66 12.60
CA CYS A 158 -5.47 17.36 12.42
C CYS A 158 -5.25 17.68 10.93
N VAL A 159 -4.27 18.54 10.63
CA VAL A 159 -3.83 18.79 9.26
C VAL A 159 -3.00 17.60 8.80
N VAL A 160 -3.37 17.04 7.66
CA VAL A 160 -2.62 15.96 7.00
C VAL A 160 -1.33 16.56 6.39
N PRO A 161 -0.14 16.03 6.69
CA PRO A 161 1.11 16.47 6.07
C PRO A 161 1.18 16.12 4.57
N ASP A 162 1.87 16.92 3.76
CA ASP A 162 1.93 16.74 2.29
C ASP A 162 2.60 15.43 1.82
N CYS A 163 3.43 14.79 2.64
CA CYS A 163 4.14 13.54 2.30
C CYS A 163 3.76 12.41 3.25
N VAL A 164 2.53 11.91 3.11
CA VAL A 164 1.98 10.83 3.96
C VAL A 164 2.63 9.47 3.71
N GLU A 165 3.13 9.21 2.50
CA GLU A 165 3.67 7.90 2.08
C GLU A 165 4.85 7.42 2.93
N LEU A 166 5.66 8.35 3.44
CA LEU A 166 6.83 8.05 4.27
C LEU A 166 6.53 8.12 5.78
N GLN A 167 5.26 8.32 6.14
CA GLN A 167 4.84 8.55 7.52
C GLN A 167 3.88 7.46 7.98
N GLU A 168 3.88 7.19 9.28
CA GLU A 168 2.88 6.32 9.90
C GLU A 168 1.84 7.18 10.64
N MET A 169 0.57 6.79 10.58
CA MET A 169 -0.50 7.50 11.29
C MET A 169 -1.09 6.61 12.38
N ILE A 170 -1.26 7.17 13.59
CA ILE A 170 -2.06 6.55 14.66
C ILE A 170 -3.29 7.42 14.89
N CYS A 171 -4.48 6.85 14.70
CA CYS A 171 -5.74 7.57 14.83
C CYS A 171 -5.98 8.04 16.27
N GLU A 172 -6.83 9.05 16.42
CA GLU A 172 -7.13 9.64 17.73
C GLU A 172 -7.64 8.59 18.75
N SER A 173 -8.52 7.68 18.35
CA SER A 173 -9.04 6.62 19.24
C SER A 173 -7.93 5.72 19.78
N CYS A 174 -6.96 5.36 18.94
CA CYS A 174 -5.82 4.55 19.35
C CYS A 174 -4.87 5.34 20.26
N MET A 175 -4.62 6.62 19.96
CA MET A 175 -3.83 7.50 20.82
C MET A 175 -4.47 7.72 22.19
N LYS A 176 -5.80 7.86 22.25
CA LYS A 176 -6.57 7.95 23.52
C LYS A 176 -6.48 6.66 24.33
N THR A 177 -6.63 5.51 23.66
CA THR A 177 -6.53 4.19 24.29
C THR A 177 -5.12 3.92 24.83
N HIS A 178 -4.09 4.31 24.08
CA HIS A 178 -2.69 4.07 24.42
C HIS A 178 -1.98 5.38 24.79
N SER A 179 -2.47 6.04 25.84
CA SER A 179 -2.10 7.41 26.20
C SER A 179 -0.61 7.65 26.46
N PHE A 180 0.18 6.60 26.77
CA PHE A 180 1.64 6.72 26.90
C PHE A 180 2.33 7.10 25.59
N LEU A 181 1.71 6.85 24.43
CA LEU A 181 2.21 7.29 23.13
C LEU A 181 2.24 8.81 23.00
N TRP A 182 1.37 9.55 23.71
CA TRP A 182 1.42 11.01 23.71
C TRP A 182 2.72 11.57 24.28
N THR A 183 3.36 10.85 25.20
CA THR A 183 4.70 11.22 25.66
C THR A 183 5.67 11.20 24.49
N TYR A 184 5.68 10.14 23.69
CA TYR A 184 6.52 10.07 22.49
C TYR A 184 6.14 11.12 21.45
N ALA A 185 4.83 11.31 21.20
CA ALA A 185 4.33 12.25 20.21
C ALA A 185 4.70 13.70 20.51
N SER A 186 4.88 14.04 21.79
CA SER A 186 5.31 15.39 22.19
C SER A 186 6.75 15.71 21.77
N HIS A 187 7.57 14.69 21.44
CA HIS A 187 8.98 14.83 21.08
C HIS A 187 9.30 14.37 19.66
N LEU A 188 8.55 13.41 19.11
CA LEU A 188 8.92 12.69 17.88
C LEU A 188 7.95 12.87 16.73
N ALA A 189 6.69 13.20 17.00
CA ALA A 189 5.68 13.26 15.95
C ALA A 189 5.93 14.45 15.03
N VAL A 190 5.50 14.30 13.77
CA VAL A 190 5.61 15.35 12.77
C VAL A 190 4.88 16.60 13.29
N PRO A 191 5.48 17.80 13.18
CA PRO A 191 4.80 19.04 13.51
C PRO A 191 3.57 19.15 12.61
N GLY A 192 2.38 19.10 13.20
CA GLY A 192 1.19 19.51 12.47
C GLY A 192 1.31 21.01 12.27
N GLY A 193 1.21 21.50 11.03
CA GLY A 193 1.04 22.92 10.78
C GLY A 193 -0.13 23.38 11.65
N ALA A 194 0.13 24.22 12.65
CA ALA A 194 -0.94 24.82 13.42
C ALA A 194 -1.79 25.61 12.42
N ALA A 195 -3.10 25.36 12.38
CA ALA A 195 -4.04 26.26 11.72
C ALA A 195 -4.09 27.57 12.51
N GLU A 196 -3.01 28.36 12.41
CA GLU A 196 -2.92 29.72 12.89
C GLU A 196 -2.93 30.62 11.67
N VAL A 197 -4.08 31.27 11.46
CA VAL A 197 -4.15 32.49 10.65
C VAL A 197 -3.18 33.49 11.28
N LYS A 198 -2.11 33.87 10.57
CA LYS A 198 -1.51 35.21 10.66
C LYS A 198 -0.44 35.51 9.60
N GLU A 199 -0.73 36.61 8.92
CA GLU A 199 0.16 37.69 8.46
C GLU A 199 1.67 37.50 8.58
N GLU A 200 2.32 37.78 7.46
CA GLU A 200 3.74 38.02 7.27
C GLU A 200 4.34 38.89 8.38
N THR A 201 5.38 38.39 9.03
CA THR A 201 6.55 39.24 9.33
C THR A 201 7.77 38.37 9.59
N ALA A 202 8.64 38.32 8.58
CA ALA A 202 9.96 37.70 8.66
C ALA A 202 10.85 38.45 9.66
N LYS A 203 11.55 37.70 10.51
CA LYS A 203 12.83 38.08 11.11
C LYS A 203 13.53 36.83 11.67
N GLU A 204 14.57 36.40 10.97
CA GLU A 204 15.56 35.43 11.44
C GLU A 204 16.33 35.94 12.67
N PRO A 205 16.83 35.04 13.51
CA PRO A 205 18.13 35.26 14.12
C PRO A 205 19.08 34.08 13.91
N THR A 206 20.29 34.45 13.51
CA THR A 206 21.51 33.66 13.37
C THR A 206 22.05 33.17 14.72
N ILE A 207 22.61 31.96 14.75
CA ILE A 207 23.39 31.43 15.89
C ILE A 207 24.83 31.19 15.40
N PRO A 208 25.87 31.71 16.10
CA PRO A 208 27.26 31.42 15.77
C PRO A 208 27.75 30.13 16.43
N ILE A 209 28.42 29.32 15.61
CA ILE A 209 29.22 28.14 15.96
C ILE A 209 30.48 28.60 16.70
N LYS A 210 30.83 27.93 17.80
CA LYS A 210 32.18 27.94 18.37
C LYS A 210 32.66 26.51 18.54
N GLU A 211 33.72 26.20 17.79
CA GLU A 211 34.62 25.07 17.96
C GLU A 211 35.58 25.37 19.12
N GLU A 212 36.00 24.36 19.87
CA GLU A 212 37.35 24.27 20.44
C GLU A 212 37.68 22.83 20.89
N GLU A 213 38.96 22.50 20.83
CA GLU A 213 39.58 21.19 20.63
C GLU A 213 39.94 20.39 21.90
N VAL A 214 40.34 19.13 21.63
CA VAL A 214 41.04 18.06 22.38
C VAL A 214 42.33 18.61 23.03
N ASP A 215 42.87 18.19 24.19
CA ASP A 215 43.35 16.87 24.63
C ASP A 215 43.82 16.96 26.10
N ASP A 216 43.77 15.86 26.86
CA ASP A 216 44.95 15.22 27.47
C ASP A 216 44.57 14.10 28.45
N ALA A 217 45.27 12.98 28.31
CA ALA A 217 45.04 11.70 28.97
C ALA A 217 45.80 11.58 30.29
N ILE A 218 45.14 11.06 31.35
CA ILE A 218 45.80 10.39 32.49
C ILE A 218 44.86 9.29 33.04
N GLU A 219 45.23 8.01 32.88
CA GLU A 219 44.73 6.90 33.71
C GLU A 219 45.39 6.93 35.10
N PRO A 220 44.68 6.47 36.15
CA PRO A 220 45.09 5.17 36.69
C PRO A 220 43.92 4.25 37.12
N SER A 221 44.20 2.97 36.95
CA SER A 221 43.50 1.78 37.43
C SER A 221 43.02 1.85 38.89
N CYS A 222 41.75 1.47 39.14
CA CYS A 222 41.39 0.57 40.25
C CYS A 222 39.96 -0.01 40.13
N LYS A 223 39.92 -1.34 40.27
CA LYS A 223 38.79 -2.27 40.41
C LYS A 223 37.58 -1.69 41.17
N ARG A 224 36.38 -1.76 40.56
CA ARG A 224 35.10 -1.85 41.29
C ARG A 224 34.04 -2.62 40.50
N SER A 225 33.46 -3.58 41.20
CA SER A 225 32.26 -4.39 40.97
C SER A 225 31.38 -4.01 39.78
N HIS A 226 31.11 -5.01 38.94
CA HIS A 226 30.07 -5.04 37.91
C HIS A 226 28.68 -4.91 38.59
N GLU A 227 28.24 -3.68 38.85
CA GLU A 227 26.81 -3.40 38.99
C GLU A 227 26.26 -3.30 37.56
N GLU A 228 25.39 -4.23 37.18
CA GLU A 228 24.62 -4.10 35.95
C GLU A 228 23.78 -2.82 36.06
N VAL A 229 24.23 -1.76 35.39
CA VAL A 229 23.46 -0.52 35.24
C VAL A 229 22.22 -0.90 34.44
N GLU A 230 21.06 -1.01 35.09
CA GLU A 230 19.80 -1.19 34.38
C GLU A 230 19.69 -0.12 33.28
N PRO A 231 19.39 -0.49 32.03
CA PRO A 231 19.32 0.46 30.94
C PRO A 231 18.26 1.53 31.27
N ARG A 232 18.68 2.81 31.20
CA ARG A 232 17.80 3.94 31.52
C ARG A 232 16.56 3.90 30.62
N CYS A 233 15.39 4.15 31.23
CA CYS A 233 14.12 4.10 30.53
C CYS A 233 13.84 5.42 29.82
N ARG A 234 14.04 5.44 28.50
CA ARG A 234 13.76 6.61 27.65
C ARG A 234 12.34 7.15 27.79
N LEU A 235 11.33 6.30 27.97
CA LEU A 235 9.96 6.79 28.21
C LEU A 235 9.88 7.67 29.46
N LYS A 236 10.51 7.24 30.56
CA LYS A 236 10.56 8.02 31.80
C LYS A 236 11.36 9.31 31.62
N GLU A 237 12.46 9.28 30.87
CA GLU A 237 13.24 10.48 30.54
C GLU A 237 12.39 11.51 29.79
N LEU A 238 11.65 11.09 28.77
CA LEU A 238 10.75 11.98 28.02
C LEU A 238 9.60 12.54 28.87
N GLN A 239 9.11 11.76 29.84
CA GLN A 239 8.11 12.23 30.81
C GLN A 239 8.68 13.33 31.72
N VAL A 240 9.96 13.22 32.11
CA VAL A 240 10.63 14.23 32.95
C VAL A 240 10.86 15.54 32.19
N ILE A 241 11.20 15.47 30.89
CA ILE A 241 11.34 16.68 30.06
C ILE A 241 10.01 17.46 30.00
N GLY A 242 8.87 16.76 30.03
CA GLY A 242 7.57 17.38 30.27
C GLY A 242 7.06 18.26 29.13
N GLN A 243 7.54 18.08 27.89
CA GLN A 243 7.03 18.79 26.72
C GLN A 243 5.54 18.47 26.54
N LYS A 244 4.73 19.52 26.35
CA LYS A 244 3.28 19.40 26.23
C LYS A 244 2.86 19.58 24.78
N ARG A 245 2.08 18.61 24.29
CA ARG A 245 1.32 18.68 23.04
C ARG A 245 -0.16 18.59 23.38
N VAL A 246 -1.00 19.23 22.56
CA VAL A 246 -2.45 19.01 22.61
C VAL A 246 -2.73 17.53 22.31
N GLN A 247 -3.39 16.83 23.24
CA GLN A 247 -3.72 15.40 23.12
C GLN A 247 -5.05 15.21 22.40
N SER A 248 -5.10 15.65 21.14
CA SER A 248 -6.30 15.62 20.29
C SER A 248 -5.91 15.31 18.85
N GLY A 249 -6.82 14.67 18.12
CA GLY A 249 -6.61 14.29 16.73
C GLY A 249 -5.64 13.12 16.52
N ALA A 250 -5.48 12.72 15.27
CA ALA A 250 -4.51 11.72 14.86
C ALA A 250 -3.09 12.26 14.95
N VAL A 251 -2.13 11.35 15.07
CA VAL A 251 -0.70 11.68 15.15
C VAL A 251 0.03 11.00 14.01
N PHE A 252 0.75 11.82 13.24
CA PHE A 252 1.68 11.39 12.20
C PHE A 252 3.09 11.26 12.76
N TRP A 253 3.76 10.18 12.37
CA TRP A 253 5.05 9.78 12.87
C TRP A 253 6.04 9.66 11.71
N PRO A 254 7.25 10.22 11.83
CA PRO A 254 8.26 10.09 10.79
C PRO A 254 8.80 8.65 10.72
N SER A 255 9.20 8.19 9.54
CA SER A 255 9.70 6.82 9.29
C SER A 255 10.55 6.17 10.42
N PRO A 256 11.58 6.82 11.01
CA PRO A 256 12.43 6.16 12.02
C PRO A 256 11.87 6.19 13.45
N TRP A 257 10.60 6.55 13.69
CA TRP A 257 10.07 6.74 15.04
C TRP A 257 10.01 5.46 15.88
N ARG A 258 9.78 4.28 15.25
CA ARG A 258 9.73 2.98 15.92
C ARG A 258 11.04 2.67 16.65
N SER A 259 12.19 2.89 16.00
CA SER A 259 13.54 2.80 16.59
C SER A 259 13.76 3.73 17.81
N LYS A 260 12.93 4.76 17.97
CA LYS A 260 13.02 5.71 19.09
C LYS A 260 12.17 5.30 20.29
N LEU A 261 11.34 4.26 20.17
CA LEU A 261 10.62 3.69 21.28
C LEU A 261 11.58 3.04 22.29
N CYS A 262 11.19 3.02 23.56
CA CYS A 262 12.03 2.44 24.60
C CYS A 262 11.89 0.92 24.62
N SER A 263 13.02 0.22 24.55
CA SER A 263 13.08 -1.24 24.59
C SER A 263 13.47 -1.80 25.97
N CYS A 264 13.35 -1.02 27.06
CA CYS A 264 13.58 -1.58 28.40
C CYS A 264 12.48 -2.59 28.78
N ARG A 265 12.77 -3.52 29.71
CA ARG A 265 11.84 -4.58 30.12
C ARG A 265 10.44 -4.06 30.50
N ILE A 266 10.36 -2.95 31.23
CA ILE A 266 9.09 -2.34 31.65
C ILE A 266 8.29 -1.85 30.44
N CYS A 267 8.93 -1.17 29.48
CA CYS A 267 8.26 -0.65 28.29
C CYS A 267 7.86 -1.77 27.33
N GLN A 268 8.69 -2.82 27.18
CA GLN A 268 8.33 -4.00 26.39
C GLN A 268 7.10 -4.71 26.96
N LEU A 269 7.04 -4.92 28.28
CA LEU A 269 5.85 -5.50 28.94
C LEU A 269 4.61 -4.63 28.72
N ARG A 270 4.74 -3.30 28.86
CA ARG A 270 3.64 -2.37 28.62
C ARG A 270 3.13 -2.44 27.17
N LEU A 271 4.02 -2.51 26.20
CA LEU A 271 3.66 -2.67 24.79
C LEU A 271 2.98 -4.02 24.54
N LEU A 272 3.48 -5.10 25.16
CA LEU A 272 2.88 -6.43 25.06
C LEU A 272 1.46 -6.48 25.62
N GLU A 273 1.25 -5.96 26.83
CA GLU A 273 -0.07 -5.88 27.47
C GLU A 273 -1.06 -5.01 26.66
N ALA A 274 -0.55 -3.98 25.99
CA ALA A 274 -1.33 -3.14 25.08
C ALA A 274 -1.58 -3.79 23.71
N GLY A 275 -0.97 -4.94 23.40
CA GLY A 275 -1.04 -5.57 22.08
C GLY A 275 -0.27 -4.83 20.98
N LEU A 276 0.72 -4.01 21.36
CA LEU A 276 1.50 -3.10 20.52
C LEU A 276 2.96 -3.53 20.31
N SER A 277 3.32 -4.78 20.63
CA SER A 277 4.70 -5.26 20.47
C SER A 277 5.24 -5.15 19.04
N PHE A 278 4.36 -5.17 18.03
CA PHE A 278 4.70 -5.00 16.62
C PHE A 278 5.32 -3.62 16.31
N LEU A 279 5.09 -2.60 17.13
CA LEU A 279 5.71 -1.28 16.96
C LEU A 279 7.23 -1.29 17.14
N LEU A 280 7.80 -2.33 17.76
CA LEU A 280 9.25 -2.50 17.89
C LEU A 280 9.89 -3.20 16.67
N ASP A 281 9.06 -3.67 15.74
CA ASP A 281 9.49 -4.41 14.56
C ASP A 281 9.41 -3.50 13.33
N GLU A 282 10.55 -3.08 12.82
CA GLU A 282 10.65 -2.21 11.63
C GLU A 282 10.16 -2.92 10.36
N SER A 283 10.20 -4.25 10.32
CA SER A 283 9.73 -5.05 9.19
C SER A 283 8.22 -5.34 9.21
N ASP A 284 7.49 -4.79 10.18
CA ASP A 284 6.03 -4.80 10.26
C ASP A 284 5.39 -3.53 9.65
N THR A 285 6.19 -2.56 9.20
CA THR A 285 5.64 -1.37 8.53
C THR A 285 4.98 -1.72 7.19
N VAL A 286 3.99 -0.94 6.78
CA VAL A 286 3.38 -1.04 5.45
C VAL A 286 4.44 -0.79 4.36
N LEU A 287 5.28 0.22 4.56
CA LEU A 287 6.41 0.52 3.67
C LEU A 287 7.40 -0.66 3.53
N ALA A 288 7.74 -1.36 4.61
CA ALA A 288 8.61 -2.55 4.50
C ALA A 288 7.93 -3.70 3.74
N TYR A 289 6.61 -3.80 3.85
CA TYR A 289 5.82 -4.75 3.08
C TYR A 289 5.82 -4.37 1.59
N GLU A 290 5.54 -3.11 1.24
CA GLU A 290 5.56 -2.61 -0.13
C GLU A 290 6.93 -2.76 -0.81
N ASN A 291 7.99 -2.37 -0.10
CA ASN A 291 9.35 -2.52 -0.59
C ASN A 291 9.72 -3.99 -0.86
N LYS A 292 9.14 -4.95 -0.13
CA LYS A 292 9.36 -6.36 -0.41
C LYS A 292 8.79 -6.75 -1.78
N GLY A 293 7.64 -6.19 -2.14
CA GLY A 293 7.01 -6.36 -3.45
C GLY A 293 7.82 -5.76 -4.59
N LYS A 294 8.17 -4.47 -4.46
CA LYS A 294 8.98 -3.74 -5.45
C LYS A 294 10.31 -4.46 -5.73
N ASN A 295 11.02 -4.88 -4.68
CA ASN A 295 12.28 -5.61 -4.82
C ASN A 295 12.11 -6.99 -5.50
N SER A 296 10.93 -7.62 -5.38
CA SER A 296 10.68 -8.91 -6.04
C SER A 296 10.38 -8.74 -7.53
N GLU A 297 9.74 -7.63 -7.91
CA GLU A 297 9.39 -7.34 -9.31
C GLU A 297 10.57 -6.78 -10.10
N GLN A 298 11.38 -5.90 -9.50
CA GLN A 298 12.63 -5.44 -10.11
C GLN A 298 13.53 -6.61 -10.54
N ARG A 299 13.57 -7.69 -9.75
CA ARG A 299 14.32 -8.91 -10.09
C ARG A 299 13.72 -9.70 -11.26
N ARG A 300 12.44 -9.51 -11.58
CA ARG A 300 11.76 -10.16 -12.70
C ARG A 300 11.89 -9.34 -13.97
N GLN A 301 11.78 -8.02 -13.87
CA GLN A 301 11.96 -7.08 -14.97
C GLN A 301 13.39 -7.07 -15.53
N GLU A 302 14.41 -7.25 -14.68
CA GLU A 302 15.80 -7.45 -15.15
C GLU A 302 15.95 -8.62 -16.17
N ASP A 303 14.99 -9.56 -16.19
CA ASP A 303 14.97 -10.72 -17.08
C ASP A 303 13.93 -10.60 -18.24
N ASP A 304 13.30 -9.44 -18.48
CA ASP A 304 12.26 -9.31 -19.51
C ASP A 304 12.83 -9.36 -20.97
N PRO A 305 12.48 -10.38 -21.77
CA PRO A 305 13.01 -10.54 -23.13
C PRO A 305 12.50 -9.50 -24.14
N LEU A 306 11.32 -8.91 -23.91
CA LEU A 306 10.71 -7.91 -24.77
C LEU A 306 11.41 -6.56 -24.63
N MET A 307 11.67 -6.12 -23.39
CA MET A 307 12.42 -4.89 -23.11
C MET A 307 13.85 -4.98 -23.66
N SER A 308 14.51 -6.12 -23.43
CA SER A 308 15.83 -6.40 -24.02
C SER A 308 15.81 -6.37 -25.56
N ALA A 309 14.72 -6.83 -26.21
CA ALA A 309 14.61 -6.80 -27.66
C ALA A 309 14.40 -5.38 -28.22
N LEU A 310 13.64 -4.52 -27.53
CA LEU A 310 13.35 -3.14 -27.95
C LEU A 310 14.59 -2.23 -27.83
N ASP A 311 15.42 -2.43 -26.81
CA ASP A 311 16.69 -1.72 -26.62
C ASP A 311 17.70 -1.98 -27.75
N ASN A 312 17.57 -3.12 -28.43
CA ASN A 312 18.42 -3.50 -29.55
C ASN A 312 17.94 -2.95 -30.91
N LEU A 313 16.78 -2.28 -30.97
CA LEU A 313 16.24 -1.69 -32.18
C LEU A 313 16.74 -0.26 -32.40
N ASN A 314 16.88 0.15 -33.65
CA ASN A 314 17.20 1.54 -33.96
C ASN A 314 15.95 2.44 -33.85
N HIS A 315 16.16 3.75 -33.67
CA HIS A 315 15.10 4.74 -33.48
C HIS A 315 14.04 4.75 -34.62
N VAL A 316 14.42 4.42 -35.85
CA VAL A 316 13.45 4.35 -36.97
C VAL A 316 12.53 3.13 -36.82
N GLN A 317 13.10 1.98 -36.45
CA GLN A 317 12.32 0.76 -36.19
C GLN A 317 11.39 0.93 -34.98
N GLN A 318 11.86 1.62 -33.93
CA GLN A 318 11.03 1.95 -32.77
C GLN A 318 9.83 2.83 -33.18
N LEU A 319 10.05 3.88 -33.98
CA LEU A 319 8.97 4.72 -34.51
C LEU A 319 7.99 3.95 -35.40
N GLU A 320 8.46 3.04 -36.25
CA GLU A 320 7.60 2.19 -37.08
C GLU A 320 6.72 1.27 -36.23
N ILE A 321 7.27 0.71 -35.14
CA ILE A 321 6.52 -0.10 -34.18
C ILE A 321 5.48 0.76 -33.46
N ILE A 322 5.85 1.96 -33.00
CA ILE A 322 4.95 2.91 -32.33
C ILE A 322 3.76 3.27 -33.23
N HIS A 323 4.03 3.65 -34.49
CA HIS A 323 2.97 3.94 -35.45
C HIS A 323 2.10 2.72 -35.73
N GLY A 324 2.71 1.54 -35.93
CA GLY A 324 1.97 0.30 -36.16
C GLY A 324 1.10 -0.13 -34.98
N TYR A 325 1.52 0.18 -33.75
CA TYR A 325 0.75 -0.03 -32.53
C TYR A 325 -0.42 0.95 -32.43
N ASN A 326 -0.19 2.25 -32.65
CA ASN A 326 -1.24 3.27 -32.62
C ASN A 326 -2.32 3.05 -33.68
N ASP A 327 -1.92 2.67 -34.90
CA ASP A 327 -2.84 2.29 -35.96
C ASP A 327 -3.69 1.09 -35.53
N MET A 328 -3.07 0.04 -34.97
CA MET A 328 -3.78 -1.14 -34.48
C MET A 328 -4.74 -0.80 -33.33
N LYS A 329 -4.30 0.02 -32.37
CA LYS A 329 -5.10 0.47 -31.22
C LYS A 329 -6.34 1.23 -31.68
N THR A 330 -6.18 2.13 -32.65
CA THR A 330 -7.26 2.93 -33.21
C THR A 330 -8.26 2.05 -33.95
N GLU A 331 -7.77 1.17 -34.82
CA GLU A 331 -8.63 0.26 -35.59
C GLU A 331 -9.37 -0.74 -34.68
N LEU A 332 -8.74 -1.22 -33.60
CA LEU A 332 -9.38 -2.11 -32.63
C LEU A 332 -10.44 -1.37 -31.81
N LYS A 333 -10.16 -0.13 -31.38
CA LYS A 333 -11.13 0.72 -30.67
C LYS A 333 -12.35 1.00 -31.54
N ASP A 334 -12.16 1.37 -32.80
CA ASP A 334 -13.24 1.57 -33.77
C ASP A 334 -14.06 0.31 -34.02
N PHE A 335 -13.39 -0.85 -34.07
CA PHE A 335 -14.05 -2.14 -34.20
C PHE A 335 -14.96 -2.42 -33.00
N LEU A 336 -14.43 -2.30 -31.77
CA LEU A 336 -15.17 -2.58 -30.54
C LEU A 336 -16.29 -1.56 -30.28
N GLN A 337 -16.12 -0.29 -30.65
CA GLN A 337 -17.16 0.73 -30.53
C GLN A 337 -18.45 0.38 -31.29
N ARG A 338 -18.36 -0.33 -32.43
CA ARG A 338 -19.54 -0.77 -33.19
C ARG A 338 -20.37 -1.78 -32.41
N PHE A 339 -19.72 -2.69 -31.69
CA PHE A 339 -20.41 -3.66 -30.83
C PHE A 339 -21.08 -2.98 -29.65
N ALA A 340 -20.42 -1.99 -29.04
CA ALA A 340 -20.99 -1.18 -27.97
C ALA A 340 -22.23 -0.39 -28.45
N ALA A 341 -22.18 0.22 -29.63
CA ALA A 341 -23.30 0.96 -30.21
C ALA A 341 -24.49 0.06 -30.61
N GLU A 342 -24.22 -1.18 -31.03
CA GLU A 342 -25.24 -2.17 -31.41
C GLU A 342 -25.75 -3.00 -30.22
N GLY A 343 -25.18 -2.82 -29.02
CA GLY A 343 -25.52 -3.60 -27.83
C GLY A 343 -25.18 -5.10 -27.94
N LYS A 344 -24.17 -5.45 -28.76
CA LYS A 344 -23.76 -6.83 -29.01
C LYS A 344 -22.57 -7.21 -28.13
N VAL A 345 -22.59 -8.44 -27.64
CA VAL A 345 -21.46 -9.04 -26.90
C VAL A 345 -20.38 -9.45 -27.88
N VAL A 346 -19.13 -9.04 -27.62
CA VAL A 346 -17.96 -9.41 -28.42
C VAL A 346 -17.56 -10.86 -28.12
N THR A 347 -17.37 -11.67 -29.15
CA THR A 347 -16.94 -13.07 -29.02
C THR A 347 -15.48 -13.26 -29.42
N SER A 348 -14.90 -14.40 -29.04
CA SER A 348 -13.51 -14.74 -29.43
C SER A 348 -13.31 -14.85 -30.95
N ASP A 349 -14.36 -15.21 -31.71
CA ASP A 349 -14.31 -15.30 -33.17
C ASP A 349 -14.27 -13.91 -33.83
N ASP A 350 -14.96 -12.92 -33.24
CA ASP A 350 -14.95 -11.54 -33.74
C ASP A 350 -13.53 -10.95 -33.67
N ILE A 351 -12.82 -11.20 -32.56
CA ILE A 351 -11.43 -10.76 -32.38
C ILE A 351 -10.50 -11.48 -33.36
N ARG A 352 -10.65 -12.80 -33.54
CA ARG A 352 -9.87 -13.56 -34.54
C ARG A 352 -10.08 -13.00 -35.94
N GLN A 353 -11.33 -12.71 -36.31
CA GLN A 353 -11.67 -12.17 -37.62
C GLN A 353 -11.07 -10.78 -37.84
N PHE A 354 -11.04 -9.92 -36.81
CA PHE A 354 -10.38 -8.61 -36.87
C PHE A 354 -8.89 -8.75 -37.23
N PHE A 355 -8.13 -9.57 -36.50
CA PHE A 355 -6.70 -9.75 -36.76
C PHE A 355 -6.40 -10.43 -38.11
N GLU A 356 -7.27 -11.35 -38.57
CA GLU A 356 -7.18 -11.90 -39.92
C GLU A 356 -7.39 -10.84 -41.01
N GLN A 357 -8.34 -9.92 -40.82
CA GLN A 357 -8.55 -8.81 -41.76
C GLN A 357 -7.35 -7.86 -41.79
N GLN A 358 -6.76 -7.58 -40.62
CA GLN A 358 -5.59 -6.71 -40.52
C GLN A 358 -4.34 -7.30 -41.17
N SER A 359 -4.06 -8.58 -40.94
CA SER A 359 -2.95 -9.27 -41.60
C SER A 359 -3.08 -9.28 -43.14
N ARG A 360 -4.31 -9.43 -43.65
CA ARG A 360 -4.61 -9.35 -45.10
C ARG A 360 -4.46 -7.94 -45.66
N LYS A 361 -4.82 -6.91 -44.89
CA LYS A 361 -4.65 -5.49 -45.26
C LYS A 361 -3.18 -5.14 -45.36
N ARG A 362 -2.35 -5.49 -44.36
CA ARG A 362 -0.89 -5.26 -44.36
C ARG A 362 -0.18 -5.96 -45.52
N ARG A 363 -0.54 -7.21 -45.85
CA ARG A 363 0.01 -7.95 -47.01
C ARG A 363 -0.28 -7.32 -48.38
N ARG A 364 -1.33 -6.50 -48.51
CA ARG A 364 -1.66 -5.82 -49.78
C ARG A 364 -0.87 -4.54 -49.98
N VAL A 365 -0.40 -3.90 -48.91
CA VAL A 365 0.37 -2.66 -48.97
C VAL A 365 1.83 -2.94 -49.33
N ASP A 366 2.42 -4.02 -48.80
CA ASP A 366 3.79 -4.48 -49.16
C ASP A 366 3.94 -4.98 -50.60
N ALA A 367 2.84 -5.33 -51.28
CA ALA A 367 2.86 -5.85 -52.65
C ALA A 367 2.84 -4.74 -53.72
N GLY A 368 2.87 -3.47 -53.32
CA GLY A 368 2.51 -2.32 -54.15
C GLY A 368 3.62 -1.33 -54.43
N GLU A 369 4.83 -1.75 -54.80
CA GLU A 369 5.81 -0.86 -55.44
C GLU A 369 6.76 -1.67 -56.34
N PHE A 370 6.71 -1.39 -57.65
CA PHE A 370 7.74 -1.51 -58.70
C PHE A 370 7.07 -1.76 -60.07
N TYR A 371 6.55 -0.70 -60.69
CA TYR A 371 6.56 -0.59 -62.15
C TYR A 371 7.00 0.82 -62.52
N CYS A 372 8.27 0.94 -62.95
CA CYS A 372 8.76 2.09 -63.70
C CYS A 372 8.06 2.15 -65.06
N THR A 373 7.64 3.35 -65.45
CA THR A 373 7.71 3.84 -66.84
C THR A 373 8.22 5.27 -66.83
#